data_AF-A0A8J6KXX0-F1
#
_entry.id   AF-A0A8J6KXX0-F1
#
_cell.length_a   1.000
_cell.length_b   1.000
_cell.length_c   1.000
_cell.angle_alpha   90.00
_cell.angle_beta   90.00
_cell.angle_gamma   90.00
#
_symmetry.space_group_name_H-M   'P 1'
#
loop_
_entity.id
_entity.type
_entity.pdbx_description
1 polymer ?
#
loop_
_entity_poly.entity_id
_entity_poly.type
_entity_poly.pdbx_seq_one_letter_code
_entity_poly.pdbx_strand_id
1 'polypeptide(L)'
;MMIEVVCNDRLGKKVRVKCNTDDTIGDLKKLIAAQTGTRWTKIVLKKWYTIFKDHKWQDDTGKKQLEKDFNGMKKYCQVVHTIAHARMHLLPLSQKKAHLMEFQANGGTVAETLDWARERLEQQAPVNQVFGQDEMVDVIGVTKDNSYKGSINPLGGFVHHGEVANAFITLKGCVVGTKKRVLTLRKSLLVQTKRRALEKTDLKFTDTTSKFGHGRFQTMEEKKAFTGPLKKDRIAKEEGA
;
A
#
# COMPACT_ATOMS: atom_id res chain seq x y z
N MET A 1 -33.54 6.31 9.00
CA MET A 1 -34.04 7.70 9.22
C MET A 1 -34.32 8.31 7.85
N MET A 2 -35.41 9.05 7.64
CA MET A 2 -35.72 9.64 6.33
C MET A 2 -35.02 11.00 6.20
N ILE A 3 -34.27 11.19 5.11
CA ILE A 3 -33.54 12.43 4.81
C ILE A 3 -34.05 13.02 3.49
N GLU A 4 -33.93 14.34 3.35
CA GLU A 4 -34.26 15.05 2.12
C GLU A 4 -32.98 15.52 1.44
N VAL A 5 -32.76 15.07 0.21
CA VAL A 5 -31.60 15.42 -0.60
C VAL A 5 -32.05 16.33 -1.73
N VAL A 6 -31.42 17.51 -1.80
CA VAL A 6 -31.65 18.49 -2.88
C VAL A 6 -30.60 18.32 -3.96
N CYS A 7 -31.02 17.94 -5.17
CA CYS A 7 -30.17 17.77 -6.33
C CYS A 7 -30.43 18.90 -7.34
N ASN A 8 -29.38 19.61 -7.74
CA ASN A 8 -29.46 20.66 -8.76
C ASN A 8 -28.81 20.15 -10.05
N ASP A 9 -29.49 20.31 -11.18
CA ASP A 9 -28.91 20.05 -12.50
C ASP A 9 -28.11 21.28 -13.00
N ARG A 10 -27.28 21.09 -14.03
CA ARG A 10 -26.47 22.13 -14.68
C ARG A 10 -27.32 23.26 -15.28
N LEU A 11 -28.55 22.95 -15.67
CA LEU A 11 -29.52 23.91 -16.20
C LEU A 11 -30.29 24.66 -15.09
N GLY A 12 -29.93 24.46 -13.82
CA GLY A 12 -30.55 25.16 -12.67
C GLY A 12 -31.84 24.53 -12.16
N LYS A 13 -32.32 23.43 -12.76
CA LYS A 13 -33.47 22.66 -12.26
C LYS A 13 -33.14 22.04 -10.91
N LYS A 14 -33.98 22.30 -9.90
CA LYS A 14 -33.84 21.75 -8.54
C LYS A 14 -34.83 20.62 -8.32
N VAL A 15 -34.36 19.51 -7.79
CA VAL A 15 -35.13 18.30 -7.52
C VAL A 15 -34.93 17.95 -6.04
N ARG A 16 -36.03 17.74 -5.32
CA ARG A 16 -36.01 17.37 -3.90
C ARG A 16 -36.48 15.93 -3.77
N VAL A 17 -35.59 15.07 -3.28
CA VAL A 17 -35.85 13.65 -3.15
C VAL A 17 -35.76 13.26 -1.68
N LYS A 18 -36.83 12.66 -1.17
CA LYS A 18 -36.80 12.02 0.15
C LYS A 18 -36.27 10.60 -0.03
N CYS A 19 -35.20 10.26 0.66
CA CYS A 19 -34.59 8.93 0.65
C CYS A 19 -34.28 8.50 2.08
N ASN A 20 -34.08 7.21 2.30
CA ASN A 20 -33.63 6.71 3.60
C ASN A 20 -32.12 6.90 3.75
N THR A 21 -31.64 6.95 4.99
CA THR A 21 -30.21 6.97 5.31
C THR A 21 -29.45 5.74 4.79
N ASP A 22 -30.16 4.63 4.58
CA ASP A 22 -29.58 3.34 4.21
C ASP A 22 -29.66 3.09 2.69
N ASP A 23 -30.29 4.00 1.93
CA ASP A 23 -30.41 3.89 0.47
C ASP A 23 -29.05 4.07 -0.20
N THR A 24 -28.75 3.23 -1.20
CA THR A 24 -27.51 3.36 -1.96
C THR A 24 -27.56 4.56 -2.91
N ILE A 25 -26.40 5.02 -3.38
CA ILE A 25 -26.31 6.05 -4.44
C ILE A 25 -27.11 5.65 -5.68
N GLY A 26 -27.16 4.35 -6.00
CA GLY A 26 -27.95 3.84 -7.11
C GLY A 26 -29.45 4.03 -6.91
N ASP A 27 -29.94 3.81 -5.69
CA ASP A 27 -31.36 4.00 -5.36
C ASP A 27 -31.75 5.47 -5.36
N LEU A 28 -30.87 6.34 -4.86
CA LEU A 28 -31.05 7.80 -4.99
C LEU A 28 -31.15 8.23 -6.46
N LYS A 29 -30.31 7.68 -7.35
CA LYS A 29 -30.41 7.95 -8.80
C LYS A 29 -31.73 7.47 -9.39
N LYS A 30 -32.25 6.31 -8.98
CA LYS A 30 -33.56 5.80 -9.43
C LYS A 30 -34.70 6.71 -8.96
N LEU A 31 -34.65 7.19 -7.72
CA LEU A 31 -35.65 8.12 -7.18
C LEU A 31 -35.63 9.47 -7.91
N ILE A 32 -34.44 10.01 -8.19
CA ILE A 32 -34.31 11.24 -9.00
C ILE A 32 -34.84 10.99 -10.41
N ALA A 33 -34.45 9.89 -11.05
CA ALA A 33 -34.91 9.50 -12.38
C ALA A 33 -36.44 9.42 -12.49
N ALA A 34 -37.10 8.91 -11.46
CA ALA A 34 -38.57 8.85 -11.39
C ALA A 34 -39.22 10.24 -11.42
N GLN A 35 -38.59 11.26 -10.83
CA GLN A 35 -39.08 12.64 -10.85
C GLN A 35 -38.66 13.44 -12.08
N THR A 36 -37.46 13.18 -12.63
CA THR A 36 -36.90 13.95 -13.75
C THR A 36 -37.23 13.37 -15.12
N GLY A 37 -37.64 12.11 -15.20
CA GLY A 37 -37.89 11.38 -16.45
C GLY A 37 -36.60 10.97 -17.20
N THR A 38 -35.43 11.22 -16.62
CA THR A 38 -34.14 10.83 -17.20
C THR A 38 -33.75 9.43 -16.74
N ARG A 39 -33.22 8.60 -17.64
CA ARG A 39 -32.73 7.26 -17.26
C ARG A 39 -31.65 7.40 -16.18
N TRP A 40 -31.81 6.68 -15.07
CA TRP A 40 -30.91 6.73 -13.91
C TRP A 40 -29.44 6.45 -14.26
N THR A 41 -29.18 5.61 -15.26
CA THR A 41 -27.82 5.29 -15.76
C THR A 41 -27.09 6.49 -16.36
N LYS A 42 -27.81 7.51 -16.82
CA LYS A 42 -27.24 8.76 -17.35
C LYS A 42 -27.04 9.83 -16.26
N ILE A 43 -27.57 9.61 -15.06
CA ILE A 43 -27.49 10.57 -13.96
C ILE A 43 -26.14 10.39 -13.25
N VAL A 44 -25.34 11.46 -13.25
CA VAL A 44 -24.06 11.52 -12.55
C VAL A 44 -24.19 12.46 -11.37
N LEU A 45 -24.21 11.92 -10.16
CA LEU A 45 -24.24 12.69 -8.93
C LEU A 45 -22.84 13.17 -8.58
N LYS A 46 -22.70 14.47 -8.32
CA LYS A 46 -21.42 15.13 -8.02
C LYS A 46 -21.62 16.16 -6.91
N LYS A 47 -20.73 16.17 -5.94
CA LYS A 47 -20.59 17.28 -4.96
C LYS A 47 -19.18 17.83 -5.15
N TRP A 48 -19.05 19.15 -5.36
CA TRP A 48 -17.77 19.79 -5.75
C TRP A 48 -17.11 19.05 -6.92
N TYR A 49 -15.91 18.51 -6.76
CA TYR A 49 -15.17 17.69 -7.74
C TYR A 49 -15.36 16.18 -7.60
N THR A 50 -16.02 15.67 -6.54
CA THR A 50 -16.20 14.21 -6.35
C THR A 50 -17.47 13.72 -6.99
N ILE A 51 -17.29 12.64 -7.75
CA ILE A 51 -18.36 11.92 -8.41
C ILE A 51 -18.73 10.73 -7.53
N PHE A 52 -19.99 10.65 -7.15
CA PHE A 52 -20.54 9.53 -6.40
C PHE A 52 -20.77 8.34 -7.33
N LYS A 53 -20.18 7.20 -6.99
CA LYS A 53 -20.30 5.95 -7.78
C LYS A 53 -21.31 5.00 -7.15
N ASP A 54 -21.99 4.25 -8.00
CA ASP A 54 -22.98 3.27 -7.57
C ASP A 54 -22.28 2.09 -6.88
N HIS A 55 -22.90 1.60 -5.81
CA HIS A 55 -22.43 0.44 -5.06
C HIS A 55 -22.86 -0.83 -5.81
N LYS A 56 -22.13 -1.16 -6.89
CA LYS A 56 -22.52 -2.17 -7.90
C LYS A 56 -22.48 -3.64 -7.41
N TRP A 57 -22.04 -3.89 -6.17
CA TRP A 57 -21.73 -5.23 -5.66
C TRP A 57 -22.37 -5.55 -4.30
N GLN A 58 -23.21 -4.65 -3.77
CA GLN A 58 -23.86 -4.85 -2.47
C GLN A 58 -25.28 -5.41 -2.59
N ASP A 59 -25.91 -5.23 -3.75
CA ASP A 59 -27.22 -5.73 -4.08
C ASP A 59 -27.22 -7.24 -4.37
N ASP A 60 -28.37 -7.90 -4.19
CA ASP A 60 -28.49 -9.34 -4.42
C ASP A 60 -28.21 -9.75 -5.86
N THR A 61 -28.46 -8.85 -6.83
CA THR A 61 -28.13 -9.10 -8.24
C THR A 61 -26.62 -9.03 -8.46
N GLY A 62 -25.95 -8.02 -7.88
CA GLY A 62 -24.50 -7.89 -7.87
C GLY A 62 -23.79 -9.09 -7.23
N LYS A 63 -24.30 -9.58 -6.08
CA LYS A 63 -23.76 -10.79 -5.42
C LYS A 63 -23.88 -12.04 -6.28
N LYS A 64 -25.05 -12.26 -6.91
CA LYS A 64 -25.25 -13.38 -7.84
C LYS A 64 -24.34 -13.30 -9.07
N GLN A 65 -24.14 -12.10 -9.61
CA GLN A 65 -23.21 -11.89 -10.72
C GLN A 65 -21.78 -12.22 -10.30
N LEU A 66 -21.35 -11.76 -9.12
CA LEU A 66 -20.03 -12.04 -8.57
C LEU A 66 -19.80 -13.55 -8.40
N GLU A 67 -20.77 -14.27 -7.83
CA GLU A 67 -20.70 -15.74 -7.69
C GLU A 67 -20.63 -16.46 -9.03
N LYS A 68 -21.39 -15.99 -10.03
CA LYS A 68 -21.33 -16.53 -11.40
C LYS A 68 -19.96 -16.32 -12.02
N ASP A 69 -19.37 -15.15 -11.85
CA ASP A 69 -18.05 -14.82 -12.36
C ASP A 69 -16.97 -15.67 -11.67
N PHE A 70 -17.04 -15.83 -10.34
CA PHE A 70 -16.15 -16.73 -9.59
C PHE A 70 -16.29 -18.19 -10.04
N ASN A 71 -17.50 -18.70 -10.25
CA ASN A 71 -17.71 -20.06 -10.75
C ASN A 71 -17.18 -20.23 -12.19
N GLY A 72 -17.32 -19.21 -13.02
CA GLY A 72 -16.69 -19.15 -14.34
C GLY A 72 -15.17 -19.24 -14.24
N MET A 73 -14.57 -18.48 -13.32
CA MET A 73 -13.13 -18.50 -13.09
C MET A 73 -12.66 -19.87 -12.60
N LYS A 74 -13.35 -20.52 -11.67
CA LYS A 74 -12.99 -21.87 -11.20
C LYS A 74 -12.98 -22.91 -12.33
N LYS A 75 -13.87 -22.75 -13.31
CA LYS A 75 -14.04 -23.72 -14.41
C LYS A 75 -13.05 -23.51 -15.56
N TYR A 76 -12.79 -22.26 -15.93
CA TYR A 76 -12.07 -21.95 -17.17
C TYR A 76 -10.67 -21.36 -16.96
N CYS A 77 -10.40 -20.73 -15.81
CA CYS A 77 -9.09 -20.14 -15.57
C CYS A 77 -8.06 -21.22 -15.25
N GLN A 78 -6.85 -21.02 -15.75
CA GLN A 78 -5.69 -21.87 -15.44
C GLN A 78 -4.74 -21.17 -14.45
N VAL A 79 -4.68 -19.85 -14.53
CA VAL A 79 -3.80 -19.00 -13.72
C VAL A 79 -4.63 -17.86 -13.15
N VAL A 80 -4.44 -17.57 -11.87
CA VAL A 80 -5.12 -16.50 -11.16
C VAL A 80 -4.11 -15.41 -10.80
N HIS A 81 -4.38 -14.19 -11.28
CA HIS A 81 -3.64 -12.99 -10.89
C HIS A 81 -4.49 -12.15 -9.95
N THR A 82 -3.92 -11.77 -8.80
CA THR A 82 -4.53 -10.84 -7.86
C THR A 82 -3.88 -9.46 -8.04
N ILE A 83 -4.70 -8.42 -8.15
CA ILE A 83 -4.20 -7.04 -8.19
C ILE A 83 -3.97 -6.57 -6.77
N ALA A 84 -2.76 -6.11 -6.46
CA ALA A 84 -2.43 -5.45 -5.21
C ALA A 84 -1.86 -4.06 -5.48
N HIS A 85 -1.93 -3.19 -4.47
CA HIS A 85 -1.39 -1.84 -4.57
C HIS A 85 -0.52 -1.47 -3.37
N ALA A 86 0.49 -0.64 -3.61
CA ALA A 86 1.32 -0.09 -2.54
C ALA A 86 0.60 1.06 -1.81
N ARG A 87 0.78 1.17 -0.49
CA ARG A 87 0.24 2.29 0.32
C ARG A 87 1.21 3.47 0.33
N MET A 88 1.26 4.20 -0.77
CA MET A 88 2.22 5.29 -0.97
C MET A 88 2.04 6.46 0.02
N HIS A 89 0.81 6.73 0.46
CA HIS A 89 0.53 7.84 1.39
C HIS A 89 1.21 7.70 2.76
N LEU A 90 1.58 6.49 3.16
CA LEU A 90 2.29 6.19 4.41
C LEU A 90 3.80 6.40 4.31
N LEU A 91 4.31 6.61 3.11
CA LEU A 91 5.73 6.85 2.89
C LEU A 91 5.99 8.37 2.90
N PRO A 92 7.19 8.80 3.36
CA PRO A 92 7.61 10.21 3.34
C PRO A 92 7.99 10.65 1.92
N LEU A 93 7.15 10.33 0.94
CA LEU A 93 7.31 10.66 -0.47
C LEU A 93 6.23 11.64 -0.92
N SER A 94 6.59 12.51 -1.86
CA SER A 94 5.68 13.49 -2.45
C SER A 94 4.61 12.82 -3.31
N GLN A 95 4.94 11.70 -3.96
CA GLN A 95 3.97 10.94 -4.73
C GLN A 95 2.93 10.33 -3.79
N LYS A 96 1.63 10.53 -4.08
CA LYS A 96 0.51 9.91 -3.33
C LYS A 96 -0.22 8.84 -4.12
N LYS A 97 -0.03 8.80 -5.45
CA LYS A 97 -0.60 7.78 -6.32
C LYS A 97 0.00 6.41 -5.99
N ALA A 98 -0.87 5.44 -5.72
CA ALA A 98 -0.49 4.06 -5.48
C ALA A 98 0.05 3.41 -6.77
N HIS A 99 1.08 2.57 -6.63
CA HIS A 99 1.50 1.67 -7.69
C HIS A 99 0.65 0.40 -7.61
N LEU A 100 0.07 -0.01 -8.73
CA LEU A 100 -0.70 -1.24 -8.86
C LEU A 100 0.14 -2.28 -9.58
N MET A 101 0.01 -3.54 -9.16
CA MET A 101 0.69 -4.66 -9.78
C MET A 101 -0.15 -5.93 -9.64
N GLU A 102 -0.07 -6.77 -10.66
CA GLU A 102 -0.63 -8.12 -10.67
C GLU A 102 0.36 -9.10 -10.06
N PHE A 103 -0.10 -9.91 -9.13
CA PHE A 103 0.65 -10.99 -8.51
C PHE A 103 -0.02 -12.30 -8.84
N GLN A 104 0.75 -13.25 -9.36
CA GLN A 104 0.26 -14.60 -9.60
C GLN A 104 0.16 -15.35 -8.27
N ALA A 105 -1.03 -15.87 -7.98
CA ALA A 105 -1.22 -16.77 -6.86
C ALA A 105 -0.87 -18.21 -7.33
N ASN A 106 0.06 -18.84 -6.61
CA ASN A 106 0.61 -20.15 -6.96
C ASN A 106 0.32 -21.16 -5.85
N GLY A 107 0.20 -22.44 -6.24
CA GLY A 107 -0.01 -23.58 -5.32
C GLY A 107 -1.45 -24.10 -5.32
N GLY A 108 -1.61 -25.40 -5.06
CA GLY A 108 -2.93 -26.05 -5.04
C GLY A 108 -3.66 -26.05 -6.39
N THR A 109 -4.97 -26.21 -6.35
CA THR A 109 -5.86 -26.10 -7.52
C THR A 109 -6.30 -24.66 -7.75
N VAL A 110 -6.76 -24.35 -8.97
CA VAL A 110 -7.27 -23.01 -9.31
C VAL A 110 -8.44 -22.60 -8.41
N ALA A 111 -9.30 -23.55 -8.04
CA ALA A 111 -10.43 -23.29 -7.15
C ALA A 111 -9.98 -22.84 -5.75
N GLU A 112 -9.04 -23.56 -5.16
CA GLU A 112 -8.45 -23.22 -3.86
C GLU A 112 -7.72 -21.88 -3.90
N THR A 113 -6.99 -21.62 -4.99
CA THR A 113 -6.26 -20.36 -5.18
C THR A 113 -7.23 -19.17 -5.24
N LEU A 114 -8.36 -19.35 -5.92
CA LEU A 114 -9.39 -18.32 -6.06
C LEU A 114 -10.11 -18.05 -4.73
N ASP A 115 -10.42 -19.11 -3.98
CA ASP A 115 -11.02 -18.98 -2.65
C ASP A 115 -10.05 -18.31 -1.66
N TRP A 116 -8.78 -18.70 -1.68
CA TRP A 116 -7.70 -18.07 -0.92
C TRP A 116 -7.56 -16.57 -1.25
N ALA A 117 -7.69 -16.20 -2.52
CA ALA A 117 -7.62 -14.81 -2.97
C ALA A 117 -8.85 -14.01 -2.52
N ARG A 118 -10.05 -14.61 -2.58
CA ARG A 118 -11.30 -13.99 -2.15
C ARG A 118 -11.28 -13.62 -0.66
N GLU A 119 -10.75 -14.50 0.19
CA GLU A 119 -10.62 -14.24 1.63
C GLU A 119 -9.67 -13.08 1.94
N ARG A 120 -8.68 -12.84 1.08
CA ARG A 120 -7.64 -11.81 1.27
C ARG A 120 -7.95 -10.49 0.57
N LEU A 121 -9.09 -10.38 -0.11
CA LEU A 121 -9.55 -9.10 -0.64
C LEU A 121 -9.70 -8.10 0.51
N GLU A 122 -9.28 -6.86 0.25
CA GLU A 122 -9.30 -5.74 1.21
C GLU A 122 -8.39 -5.91 2.43
N GLN A 123 -7.73 -7.06 2.60
CA GLN A 123 -6.75 -7.29 3.64
C GLN A 123 -5.35 -6.84 3.19
N GLN A 124 -4.54 -6.40 4.16
CA GLN A 124 -3.14 -6.07 3.89
C GLN A 124 -2.29 -7.33 3.89
N ALA A 125 -1.53 -7.56 2.82
CA ALA A 125 -0.53 -8.63 2.76
C ALA A 125 0.83 -8.08 3.22
N PRO A 126 1.29 -8.39 4.44
CA PRO A 126 2.60 -7.96 4.89
C PRO A 126 3.70 -8.78 4.20
N VAL A 127 4.86 -8.15 3.98
CA VAL A 127 5.95 -8.74 3.18
C VAL A 127 6.50 -10.04 3.79
N ASN A 128 6.46 -10.17 5.12
CA ASN A 128 6.89 -11.38 5.85
C ASN A 128 5.99 -12.60 5.62
N GLN A 129 4.76 -12.42 5.16
CA GLN A 129 3.88 -13.53 4.77
C GLN A 129 4.23 -14.05 3.37
N VAL A 130 4.82 -13.21 2.52
CA VAL A 130 5.15 -13.54 1.13
C VAL A 130 6.56 -14.14 1.03
N PHE A 131 7.53 -13.58 1.76
CA PHE A 131 8.94 -14.01 1.71
C PHE A 131 9.42 -14.50 3.07
N GLY A 132 10.10 -15.65 3.06
CA GLY A 132 10.79 -16.15 4.24
C GLY A 132 12.06 -15.35 4.56
N GLN A 133 12.51 -15.41 5.81
CA GLN A 133 13.86 -14.98 6.14
C GLN A 133 14.88 -15.91 5.47
N ASP A 134 15.99 -15.35 4.98
CA ASP A 134 17.05 -16.06 4.25
C ASP A 134 16.61 -16.71 2.92
N GLU A 135 15.48 -16.28 2.35
CA GLU A 135 15.04 -16.71 1.02
C GLU A 135 15.68 -15.85 -0.09
N MET A 136 16.14 -16.50 -1.15
CA MET A 136 16.62 -15.81 -2.35
C MET A 136 15.45 -15.24 -3.14
N VAL A 137 15.50 -13.94 -3.40
CA VAL A 137 14.47 -13.22 -4.16
C VAL A 137 15.06 -12.55 -5.38
N ASP A 138 14.28 -12.50 -6.45
CA ASP A 138 14.59 -11.74 -7.65
C ASP A 138 14.08 -10.31 -7.46
N VAL A 139 14.95 -9.32 -7.74
CA VAL A 139 14.61 -7.90 -7.66
C VAL A 139 14.53 -7.32 -9.06
N ILE A 140 13.37 -6.77 -9.42
CA ILE A 140 13.12 -6.15 -10.72
C ILE A 140 12.99 -4.63 -10.53
N GLY A 141 13.90 -3.82 -11.12
CA GLY A 141 13.97 -2.34 -10.96
C GLY A 141 15.18 -1.65 -11.64
N VAL A 142 15.54 -0.39 -11.27
CA VAL A 142 16.78 0.36 -11.70
C VAL A 142 17.51 1.19 -10.57
N THR A 143 18.83 0.99 -10.24
CA THR A 143 19.80 1.05 -9.01
C THR A 143 19.83 1.97 -7.74
N LYS A 144 20.04 1.32 -6.53
CA LYS A 144 20.46 1.68 -5.11
C LYS A 144 19.61 1.51 -3.79
N ASP A 145 20.05 0.50 -3.00
CA ASP A 145 20.25 0.26 -1.51
C ASP A 145 19.40 0.93 -0.37
N ASN A 146 19.17 0.38 0.85
CA ASN A 146 19.65 -0.78 1.67
C ASN A 146 18.63 -1.08 2.83
N SER A 147 18.61 -2.25 3.51
CA SER A 147 17.93 -2.37 4.84
C SER A 147 18.40 -3.53 5.80
N TYR A 148 18.15 -3.56 7.16
CA TYR A 148 17.78 -4.64 8.17
C TYR A 148 17.32 -4.08 9.55
N LYS A 149 16.50 -4.86 10.30
CA LYS A 149 15.69 -4.59 11.51
C LYS A 149 16.46 -4.09 12.74
N GLY A 150 15.84 -3.10 13.38
CA GLY A 150 16.39 -2.15 14.36
C GLY A 150 15.95 -0.74 13.93
N SER A 151 16.22 0.31 14.71
CA SER A 151 16.24 1.66 14.09
C SER A 151 17.43 1.69 13.14
N ILE A 152 17.21 1.24 11.91
CA ILE A 152 18.20 1.19 10.85
C ILE A 152 18.59 2.59 10.38
N ASN A 153 17.77 3.57 10.72
CA ASN A 153 17.95 4.94 10.29
C ASN A 153 19.32 5.39 10.80
N PRO A 154 20.28 5.66 9.89
CA PRO A 154 21.54 6.21 10.32
C PRO A 154 21.29 7.56 10.98
N LEU A 155 22.26 8.07 11.74
CA LEU A 155 22.13 9.40 12.33
C LEU A 155 21.80 10.45 11.25
N GLY A 156 20.63 11.08 11.36
CA GLY A 156 20.11 12.04 10.37
C GLY A 156 19.27 11.43 9.23
N GLY A 157 18.94 10.14 9.31
CA GLY A 157 18.15 9.42 8.31
C GLY A 157 18.93 9.09 7.04
N PHE A 158 18.31 8.33 6.13
CA PHE A 158 18.95 7.99 4.86
C PHE A 158 19.05 9.21 3.95
N VAL A 159 20.24 9.46 3.43
CA VAL A 159 20.54 10.59 2.55
C VAL A 159 19.56 10.66 1.37
N HIS A 160 18.83 11.77 1.24
CA HIS A 160 17.77 12.03 0.26
C HIS A 160 16.53 11.12 0.32
N HIS A 161 16.45 10.20 1.29
CA HIS A 161 15.26 9.35 1.51
C HIS A 161 14.48 9.80 2.74
N GLY A 162 15.15 10.00 3.87
CA GLY A 162 14.55 10.22 5.18
C GLY A 162 14.55 8.94 6.01
N GLU A 163 13.64 8.88 6.98
CA GLU A 163 13.52 7.76 7.90
C GLU A 163 12.63 6.64 7.33
N VAL A 164 12.99 5.41 7.66
CA VAL A 164 12.19 4.22 7.39
C VAL A 164 11.36 3.92 8.65
N ALA A 165 10.05 4.14 8.56
CA ALA A 165 9.10 3.92 9.67
C ALA A 165 8.24 2.66 9.52
N ASN A 166 8.11 2.15 8.28
CA ASN A 166 7.29 0.98 7.97
C ASN A 166 8.14 -0.30 7.94
N ALA A 167 7.48 -1.46 7.88
CA ALA A 167 8.15 -2.75 7.69
C ALA A 167 9.02 -2.75 6.42
N PHE A 168 10.18 -3.39 6.50
CA PHE A 168 11.22 -3.31 5.49
C PHE A 168 12.00 -4.62 5.37
N ILE A 169 12.70 -4.83 4.25
CA ILE A 169 13.41 -6.08 3.92
C ILE A 169 14.83 -5.87 3.40
N THR A 170 15.76 -6.66 3.92
CA THR A 170 17.21 -6.57 3.64
C THR A 170 17.59 -7.44 2.48
N LEU A 171 18.38 -6.89 1.59
CA LEU A 171 18.92 -7.65 0.48
C LEU A 171 20.44 -7.52 0.47
N LYS A 172 21.11 -8.65 0.28
CA LYS A 172 22.56 -8.70 0.19
C LYS A 172 23.01 -8.06 -1.12
N GLY A 173 23.88 -7.07 -1.03
CA GLY A 173 24.49 -6.39 -2.19
C GLY A 173 23.72 -5.16 -2.65
N CYS A 174 23.82 -4.85 -3.94
CA CYS A 174 23.15 -3.70 -4.54
C CYS A 174 21.88 -4.14 -5.27
N VAL A 175 20.81 -3.36 -5.11
CA VAL A 175 19.57 -3.54 -5.87
C VAL A 175 19.48 -2.51 -6.97
N VAL A 176 18.62 -2.82 -7.92
CA VAL A 176 18.30 -1.95 -9.02
C VAL A 176 17.19 -0.95 -8.55
N GLY A 177 17.44 0.16 -7.83
CA GLY A 177 16.49 1.30 -7.56
C GLY A 177 17.14 2.64 -7.17
N THR A 178 17.08 3.82 -7.84
CA THR A 178 17.56 5.04 -7.13
C THR A 178 16.75 5.20 -5.86
N LYS A 179 17.30 5.78 -4.79
CA LYS A 179 16.55 5.98 -3.53
C LYS A 179 15.16 6.54 -3.82
N LYS A 180 14.13 6.05 -3.11
CA LYS A 180 12.70 6.37 -3.29
C LYS A 180 12.02 5.75 -4.53
N ARG A 181 12.71 4.94 -5.33
CA ARG A 181 12.12 4.22 -6.46
C ARG A 181 11.38 2.97 -6.00
N VAL A 182 10.23 2.70 -6.61
CA VAL A 182 9.49 1.46 -6.37
C VAL A 182 10.26 0.26 -6.92
N LEU A 183 10.34 -0.80 -6.11
CA LEU A 183 10.96 -2.07 -6.48
C LEU A 183 9.92 -3.18 -6.44
N THR A 184 9.99 -4.07 -7.42
CA THR A 184 9.18 -5.29 -7.43
C THR A 184 10.05 -6.45 -7.02
N LEU A 185 9.61 -7.19 -6.02
CA LEU A 185 10.26 -8.39 -5.53
C LEU A 185 9.45 -9.60 -6.01
N ARG A 186 10.14 -10.59 -6.55
CA ARG A 186 9.55 -11.85 -6.98
C ARG A 186 10.30 -12.99 -6.31
N LYS A 187 9.60 -14.08 -5.99
CA LYS A 187 10.28 -15.32 -5.63
C LYS A 187 11.17 -15.79 -6.79
N SER A 188 12.29 -16.43 -6.47
CA SER A 188 13.16 -16.96 -7.51
C SER A 188 12.41 -17.98 -8.36
N LEU A 189 12.55 -17.91 -9.69
CA LEU A 189 11.91 -18.86 -10.61
C LEU A 189 12.47 -20.28 -10.45
N LEU A 190 13.73 -20.39 -10.02
CA LEU A 190 14.42 -21.65 -9.84
C LEU A 190 14.57 -21.94 -8.36
N VAL A 191 14.30 -23.19 -7.98
CA VAL A 191 14.56 -23.65 -6.62
C VAL A 191 16.07 -23.62 -6.38
N GLN A 192 16.49 -22.81 -5.41
CA GLN A 192 17.90 -22.63 -5.10
C GLN A 192 18.39 -23.77 -4.21
N THR A 193 19.31 -24.58 -4.73
CA THR A 193 19.91 -25.73 -4.02
C THR A 193 21.32 -25.48 -3.54
N LYS A 194 21.95 -24.39 -3.99
CA LYS A 194 23.34 -24.06 -3.65
C LYS A 194 23.45 -23.73 -2.16
N ARG A 195 24.52 -24.19 -1.51
CA ARG A 195 24.78 -23.94 -0.07
C ARG A 195 24.71 -22.46 0.31
N ARG A 196 25.25 -21.57 -0.52
CA ARG A 196 25.18 -20.11 -0.32
C ARG A 196 23.75 -19.55 -0.26
N ALA A 197 22.79 -20.20 -0.92
CA ALA A 197 21.39 -19.79 -0.95
C ALA A 197 20.56 -20.38 0.20
N LEU A 198 21.03 -21.46 0.82
CA LEU A 198 20.40 -22.12 1.97
C LEU A 198 21.06 -21.72 3.30
N GLU A 199 22.02 -20.82 3.25
CA GLU A 199 22.75 -20.34 4.42
C GLU A 199 21.85 -19.44 5.26
N LYS A 200 21.63 -19.83 6.52
CA LYS A 200 20.93 -19.00 7.49
C LYS A 200 21.82 -17.81 7.86
N THR A 201 21.27 -16.60 7.80
CA THR A 201 22.06 -15.38 8.03
C THR A 201 21.72 -14.79 9.40
N ASP A 202 22.69 -14.89 10.32
CA ASP A 202 22.64 -14.18 11.60
C ASP A 202 23.50 -12.91 11.53
N LEU A 203 22.86 -11.75 11.54
CA LEU A 203 23.55 -10.45 11.54
C LEU A 203 24.05 -10.11 12.94
N LYS A 204 25.36 -9.83 13.06
CA LYS A 204 26.00 -9.44 14.34
C LYS A 204 26.02 -7.93 14.58
N PHE A 205 26.15 -7.15 13.51
CA PHE A 205 26.34 -5.70 13.59
C PHE A 205 25.75 -5.01 12.36
N THR A 206 25.12 -3.86 12.58
CA THR A 206 24.61 -2.97 11.54
C THR A 206 25.19 -1.58 11.77
N ASP A 207 25.78 -1.00 10.74
CA ASP A 207 26.34 0.33 10.81
C ASP A 207 25.25 1.41 10.61
N THR A 208 24.87 2.07 11.70
CA THR A 208 23.94 3.20 11.77
C THR A 208 24.65 4.55 11.82
N THR A 209 25.95 4.60 11.49
CA THR A 209 26.65 5.87 11.32
C THR A 209 26.00 6.74 10.26
N SER A 210 26.05 8.06 10.49
CA SER A 210 25.61 9.06 9.50
C SER A 210 26.23 8.78 8.14
N LYS A 211 25.37 8.71 7.12
CA LYS A 211 25.78 8.65 5.71
C LYS A 211 25.87 10.04 5.06
N PHE A 212 25.52 11.08 5.82
CA PHE A 212 25.86 12.46 5.48
C PHE A 212 27.30 12.72 5.93
N GLY A 213 28.21 12.85 4.96
CA GLY A 213 29.65 12.99 5.23
C GLY A 213 30.28 11.70 5.76
N HIS A 214 31.27 11.84 6.64
CA HIS A 214 31.98 10.72 7.27
C HIS A 214 31.42 10.47 8.68
N GLY A 215 30.55 9.48 8.82
CA GLY A 215 29.97 9.11 10.11
C GLY A 215 30.99 8.44 11.04
N ARG A 216 30.98 8.84 12.32
CA ARG A 216 31.90 8.31 13.37
C ARG A 216 31.20 7.63 14.55
N PHE A 217 29.92 7.92 14.75
CA PHE A 217 29.15 7.44 15.91
C PHE A 217 27.93 6.66 15.42
N GLN A 218 27.59 5.58 16.12
CA GLN A 218 26.42 4.74 15.80
C GLN A 218 25.15 5.34 16.39
N THR A 219 25.25 5.94 17.58
CA THR A 219 24.11 6.55 18.29
C THR A 219 24.33 8.02 18.62
N MET A 220 23.23 8.75 18.86
CA MET A 220 23.31 10.14 19.33
C MET A 220 23.88 10.24 20.74
N GLU A 221 23.67 9.21 21.55
CA GLU A 221 24.19 9.11 22.92
C GLU A 221 25.71 8.98 22.93
N GLU A 222 26.26 8.09 22.12
CA GLU A 222 27.71 7.98 21.89
C GLU A 222 28.32 9.30 21.45
N LYS A 223 27.67 9.98 20.49
CA LYS A 223 28.13 11.28 20.01
C LYS A 223 28.12 12.34 21.13
N LYS A 224 27.04 12.43 21.90
CA LYS A 224 26.90 13.38 23.01
C LYS A 224 27.94 13.11 24.11
N ALA A 225 28.14 11.84 24.47
CA ALA A 225 29.15 11.43 25.44
C ALA A 225 30.57 11.81 24.98
N PHE A 226 30.88 11.62 23.70
CA PHE A 226 32.17 11.98 23.12
C PHE A 226 32.39 13.50 23.03
N THR A 227 31.41 14.26 22.55
CA THR A 227 31.57 15.71 22.33
C THR A 227 31.43 16.54 23.60
N GLY A 228 30.81 15.99 24.65
CA GLY A 228 30.48 16.72 25.86
C GLY A 228 29.44 17.82 25.65
N PRO A 229 29.19 18.67 26.66
CA PRO A 229 28.21 19.74 26.60
C PRO A 229 28.67 20.89 25.70
N LEU A 230 27.90 21.18 24.64
CA LEU A 230 28.20 22.24 23.69
C LEU A 230 27.54 23.57 24.11
N LYS A 231 27.96 24.67 23.49
CA LYS A 231 27.39 26.01 23.75
C LYS A 231 25.86 26.04 23.59
N LYS A 232 25.33 25.41 22.53
CA LYS A 232 23.88 25.31 22.29
C LYS A 232 23.13 24.56 23.39
N ASP A 233 23.78 23.57 24.02
CA ASP A 233 23.15 22.75 25.05
C ASP A 233 23.09 23.55 26.37
N ARG A 234 24.08 24.43 26.60
CA ARG A 234 24.07 25.38 27.73
C ARG A 234 23.00 26.44 27.56
N ILE A 235 22.90 27.05 26.38
CA ILE A 235 21.85 28.03 26.06
C ILE A 235 20.47 27.41 26.21
N ALA A 236 20.23 26.21 25.67
CA ALA A 236 18.96 25.52 25.81
C ALA A 236 18.61 25.18 27.28
N LYS A 237 19.62 24.99 28.14
CA LYS A 237 19.44 24.78 29.58
C LYS A 237 19.16 26.09 30.32
N GLU A 238 19.68 27.21 29.85
CA GLU A 238 19.43 28.56 30.39
C GLU A 238 18.06 29.11 29.96
N GLU A 239 17.61 28.82 28.73
CA GLU A 239 16.30 29.24 28.21
C GLU A 239 15.14 28.30 28.63
N GLY A 240 15.45 27.05 28.97
CA GLY A 240 14.48 26.04 29.41
C GLY A 240 14.39 25.86 30.93
N ALA A 241 15.05 26.72 31.71
CA ALA A 241 15.00 26.78 33.17
C ALA A 241 14.18 27.98 33.65
#